data_AF-A0A8T4UEU0-F1
#
_entry.id   AF-A0A8T4UEU0-F1
#
_cell.length_a   1.000
_cell.length_b   1.000
_cell.length_c   1.000
_cell.angle_alpha   90.00
_cell.angle_beta   90.00
_cell.angle_gamma   90.00
#
_symmetry.space_group_name_H-M   'P 1'
#
loop_
_entity.id
_entity.type
_entity.pdbx_description
1 polymer ?
#
loop_
_entity_poly.entity_id
_entity_poly.type
_entity_poly.pdbx_seq_one_letter_code
_entity_poly.pdbx_strand_id
1 'polypeptide(L)'
;MIIPILAKKFPYLKIGLMQADINQTPEQFIKKSLITSLIVSITLTLASIMVFSRLEVSLLIPLLLFPVIYIAVFFFFMHSPTAKSNKVVREIDREIVYAGRFLLIELSAGIPLFDSIRNVSYAYPTIGRYFKKIVDKVETGMPIEQAINEVIEITPSDNFRKVLFQILNSMKTGGDVSKALESITEQISKEQLIKIKEYGKKLNPMVLFYLLIAVILPSLGVTILSLMSTFTGLTLSLSNLIGINFAIGVLQFSFLSIIGNLRKGV
;
A
#
# COMPACT_ATOMS: atom_id res chain seq x y z
N MET A 1 -33.81 1.21 1.77
CA MET A 1 -33.80 0.40 3.01
C MET A 1 -32.58 -0.53 3.18
N ILE A 2 -31.95 -1.00 2.09
CA ILE A 2 -30.81 -1.96 2.15
C ILE A 2 -29.46 -1.31 2.51
N ILE A 3 -29.24 -0.05 2.11
CA ILE A 3 -27.99 0.70 2.30
C ILE A 3 -27.59 0.89 3.78
N PRO A 4 -28.48 1.30 4.72
CA PRO A 4 -28.10 1.46 6.13
C PRO A 4 -27.76 0.13 6.81
N ILE A 5 -28.33 -0.99 6.36
CA ILE A 5 -28.04 -2.34 6.90
C ILE A 5 -26.64 -2.80 6.45
N LEU A 6 -26.24 -2.51 5.21
CA LEU A 6 -24.88 -2.78 4.71
C LEU A 6 -23.82 -1.87 5.35
N ALA A 7 -24.14 -0.60 5.62
CA ALA A 7 -23.23 0.30 6.34
C ALA A 7 -22.95 -0.19 7.77
N LYS A 8 -23.96 -0.75 8.45
CA LYS A 8 -23.80 -1.36 9.78
C LYS A 8 -22.96 -2.64 9.77
N LYS A 9 -22.92 -3.35 8.63
CA LYS A 9 -22.16 -4.59 8.43
C LYS A 9 -20.67 -4.36 8.12
N PHE A 10 -20.27 -3.13 7.80
CA PHE A 10 -18.89 -2.77 7.45
C PHE A 10 -18.35 -1.61 8.34
N PRO A 11 -18.17 -1.84 9.66
CA PRO A 11 -17.62 -0.84 10.56
C PRO A 11 -16.20 -0.39 10.18
N TYR A 12 -15.42 -1.26 9.52
CA TYR A 12 -14.09 -0.94 9.00
C TYR A 12 -14.11 0.15 7.91
N LEU A 13 -15.23 0.32 7.20
CA LEU A 13 -15.33 1.25 6.08
C LEU A 13 -15.37 2.69 6.59
N LYS A 14 -16.04 2.96 7.71
CA LYS A 14 -16.05 4.30 8.33
C LYS A 14 -14.65 4.75 8.70
N ILE A 15 -13.91 3.88 9.39
CA ILE A 15 -12.53 4.15 9.80
C ILE A 15 -11.64 4.31 8.57
N GLY A 16 -11.73 3.40 7.59
CA GLY A 16 -10.94 3.45 6.35
C GLY A 16 -11.18 4.70 5.49
N LEU A 17 -12.42 5.22 5.44
CA LEU A 17 -12.74 6.46 4.72
C LEU A 17 -12.16 7.70 5.43
N MET A 18 -12.28 7.77 6.76
CA MET A 18 -11.67 8.84 7.56
C MET A 18 -10.14 8.82 7.45
N GLN A 19 -9.56 7.62 7.49
CA GLN A 19 -8.14 7.36 7.31
C GLN A 19 -7.62 7.71 5.91
N ALA A 20 -8.43 7.49 4.87
CA ALA A 20 -8.10 7.82 3.48
C ALA A 20 -8.42 9.28 3.07
N ASP A 21 -8.83 10.12 4.03
CA ASP A 21 -9.25 11.51 3.83
C ASP A 21 -10.35 11.63 2.76
N ILE A 22 -11.26 10.65 2.73
CA ILE A 22 -12.42 10.64 1.83
C ILE A 22 -13.59 11.27 2.58
N ASN A 23 -13.94 12.50 2.21
CA ASN A 23 -15.09 13.25 2.74
C ASN A 23 -16.43 12.70 2.22
N GLN A 24 -16.71 11.43 2.49
CA GLN A 24 -17.96 10.78 2.14
C GLN A 24 -18.44 9.96 3.33
N THR A 25 -19.75 9.98 3.58
CA THR A 25 -20.32 9.06 4.57
C THR A 25 -20.18 7.62 4.06
N PRO A 26 -20.06 6.61 4.95
CA PRO A 26 -20.02 5.20 4.54
C PRO A 26 -21.18 4.81 3.63
N GLU A 27 -22.35 5.39 3.86
CA GLU A 27 -23.55 5.19 3.04
C GLU A 27 -23.42 5.77 1.63
N GLN A 28 -22.87 6.99 1.50
CA GLN A 28 -22.60 7.61 0.21
C GLN A 28 -21.55 6.81 -0.58
N PHE A 29 -20.52 6.30 0.11
CA PHE A 29 -19.48 5.49 -0.52
C PHE A 29 -20.03 4.14 -1.02
N ILE A 30 -20.84 3.45 -0.23
CA ILE A 30 -21.49 2.18 -0.62
C ILE A 30 -22.42 2.42 -1.82
N LYS A 31 -23.24 3.48 -1.78
CA LYS A 31 -24.13 3.84 -2.88
C LYS A 31 -23.35 4.12 -4.16
N LYS A 32 -22.28 4.92 -4.07
CA LYS A 32 -21.41 5.22 -5.21
C LYS A 32 -20.79 3.94 -5.75
N SER A 33 -20.25 3.09 -4.88
CA SER A 33 -19.60 1.82 -5.25
C SER A 33 -20.55 0.87 -5.98
N LEU A 34 -21.80 0.75 -5.52
CA LEU A 34 -22.85 -0.04 -6.19
C LEU A 34 -23.16 0.49 -7.60
N ILE A 35 -23.33 1.82 -7.74
CA ILE A 35 -23.64 2.43 -9.03
C ILE A 35 -22.46 2.30 -9.98
N THR A 36 -21.24 2.59 -9.52
CA THR A 36 -20.04 2.48 -10.36
C THR A 36 -19.74 1.03 -10.73
N SER A 37 -19.94 0.06 -9.83
CA SER A 37 -19.73 -1.35 -10.14
C SER A 37 -20.72 -1.85 -11.18
N LEU A 38 -21.97 -1.35 -11.15
CA LEU A 38 -22.98 -1.69 -12.14
C LEU A 38 -22.62 -1.13 -13.53
N ILE A 39 -22.21 0.14 -13.61
CA ILE A 39 -21.82 0.77 -14.89
C ILE A 39 -20.61 0.05 -15.48
N VAL A 40 -19.60 -0.23 -14.66
CA VAL A 40 -18.38 -0.92 -15.10
C VAL A 40 -18.68 -2.36 -15.51
N SER A 41 -19.50 -3.10 -14.76
CA SER A 41 -19.84 -4.48 -15.12
C SER A 41 -20.63 -4.55 -16.43
N ILE A 42 -21.58 -3.63 -16.65
CA ILE A 42 -22.29 -3.52 -17.94
C ILE A 42 -21.29 -3.24 -19.07
N THR A 43 -20.38 -2.28 -18.87
CA THR A 43 -19.38 -1.92 -19.89
C THR A 43 -18.47 -3.11 -20.22
N LEU A 44 -18.01 -3.85 -19.21
CA LEU A 44 -17.15 -5.02 -19.38
C LEU A 44 -17.88 -6.18 -20.07
N THR A 45 -19.16 -6.38 -19.73
CA THR A 45 -20.00 -7.40 -20.38
C THR A 45 -20.33 -7.03 -21.83
N LEU A 46 -20.57 -5.76 -22.15
CA LEU A 46 -20.75 -5.33 -23.54
C LEU A 46 -19.45 -5.49 -24.36
N ALA A 47 -18.30 -5.14 -23.78
CA ALA A 47 -17.01 -5.34 -24.41
C ALA A 47 -16.71 -6.83 -24.65
N SER A 48 -17.03 -7.70 -23.69
CA SER A 48 -16.85 -9.15 -23.87
C SER A 48 -17.79 -9.72 -24.93
N ILE A 49 -19.04 -9.25 -25.02
CA ILE A 49 -19.97 -9.61 -26.10
C ILE A 49 -19.38 -9.26 -27.48
N MET A 50 -18.79 -8.06 -27.64
CA MET A 50 -18.15 -7.66 -28.90
C MET A 50 -17.00 -8.60 -29.29
N VAL A 51 -16.14 -8.99 -28.34
CA VAL A 51 -15.02 -9.91 -28.60
C VAL A 51 -15.51 -11.32 -28.93
N PHE A 52 -16.46 -11.85 -28.15
CA PHE A 52 -16.98 -13.20 -28.33
C PHE A 52 -17.74 -13.36 -29.65
N SER A 53 -18.42 -12.30 -30.12
CA SER A 53 -19.06 -12.27 -31.44
C SER A 53 -18.07 -12.42 -32.61
N ARG A 54 -16.81 -11.99 -32.42
CA ARG A 54 -15.74 -12.14 -33.43
C ARG A 54 -15.09 -13.53 -33.42
N LEU A 55 -15.25 -14.28 -32.34
CA LEU A 55 -14.65 -15.60 -32.12
C LEU A 55 -15.65 -16.75 -32.30
N GLU A 56 -16.87 -16.46 -32.77
CA GLU A 56 -17.97 -17.43 -32.96
C GLU A 56 -18.35 -18.21 -31.67
N VAL A 57 -18.07 -17.63 -30.50
CA VAL A 57 -18.40 -18.22 -29.20
C VAL A 57 -19.83 -17.83 -28.80
N SER A 58 -20.54 -18.72 -28.09
CA SER A 58 -21.90 -18.46 -27.60
C SER A 58 -22.00 -17.20 -26.74
N LEU A 59 -22.91 -16.29 -27.12
CA LEU A 59 -23.19 -15.02 -26.42
C LEU A 59 -23.84 -15.21 -25.04
N LEU A 60 -24.30 -16.42 -24.73
CA LEU A 60 -24.88 -16.76 -23.41
C LEU A 60 -23.82 -16.73 -22.30
N ILE A 61 -22.55 -17.02 -22.63
CA ILE A 61 -21.45 -17.10 -21.66
C ILE A 61 -21.18 -15.75 -20.97
N PRO A 62 -20.93 -14.63 -21.68
CA PRO A 62 -20.70 -13.34 -21.03
C PRO A 62 -21.91 -12.82 -20.25
N LEU A 63 -23.14 -13.16 -20.66
CA LEU A 63 -24.36 -12.80 -19.93
C LEU A 63 -24.47 -13.56 -18.60
N LEU A 64 -24.16 -14.85 -18.60
CA LEU A 64 -24.19 -15.70 -17.40
C LEU A 64 -23.07 -15.36 -16.41
N LEU A 65 -21.95 -14.83 -16.90
CA LEU A 65 -20.84 -14.34 -16.08
C LEU A 65 -21.06 -12.94 -15.51
N PHE A 66 -22.05 -12.17 -15.99
CA PHE A 66 -22.37 -10.82 -15.49
C PHE A 66 -22.46 -10.73 -13.96
N PRO A 67 -23.22 -11.58 -13.24
CA PRO A 67 -23.29 -11.50 -11.78
C PRO A 67 -21.94 -11.72 -11.11
N VAL A 68 -21.10 -12.61 -11.64
CA VAL A 68 -19.75 -12.87 -11.12
C VAL A 68 -18.84 -11.64 -11.33
N ILE A 69 -18.87 -11.06 -12.52
CA ILE A 69 -18.14 -9.83 -12.86
C ILE A 69 -18.58 -8.67 -11.96
N TYR A 70 -19.90 -8.48 -11.80
CA TYR A 70 -20.46 -7.44 -10.95
C TYR A 70 -20.00 -7.58 -9.49
N ILE A 71 -20.06 -8.80 -8.93
CA ILE A 71 -19.59 -9.07 -7.57
C ILE A 71 -18.08 -8.78 -7.47
N ALA A 72 -17.26 -9.25 -8.41
CA ALA A 72 -15.82 -9.02 -8.42
C ALA A 72 -15.46 -7.52 -8.48
N VAL A 73 -16.11 -6.77 -9.37
CA VAL A 73 -15.92 -5.31 -9.51
C VAL A 73 -16.40 -4.57 -8.26
N PHE A 74 -17.52 -4.97 -7.68
CA PHE A 74 -18.01 -4.39 -6.44
C PHE A 74 -17.02 -4.59 -5.27
N PHE A 75 -16.49 -5.81 -5.10
CA PHE A 75 -15.45 -6.07 -4.11
C PHE A 75 -14.17 -5.27 -4.36
N PHE A 76 -13.77 -5.12 -5.62
CA PHE A 76 -12.61 -4.29 -5.99
C PHE A 76 -12.79 -2.83 -5.56
N PHE A 77 -13.94 -2.22 -5.84
CA PHE A 77 -14.23 -0.85 -5.40
C PHE A 77 -14.37 -0.73 -3.88
N MET A 78 -14.95 -1.74 -3.22
CA MET A 78 -15.03 -1.77 -1.75
C MET A 78 -13.66 -1.83 -1.08
N HIS A 79 -12.66 -2.43 -1.73
CA HIS A 79 -11.28 -2.49 -1.26
C HIS A 79 -10.41 -1.30 -1.70
N SER A 80 -10.94 -0.39 -2.51
CA SER A 80 -10.21 0.81 -2.97
C SER A 80 -9.82 1.78 -1.82
N PRO A 81 -10.67 2.03 -0.80
CA PRO A 81 -10.33 2.90 0.32
C PRO A 81 -9.15 2.38 1.14
N THR A 82 -9.02 1.06 1.31
CA THR A 82 -7.89 0.47 2.05
C THR A 82 -6.59 0.63 1.27
N ALA A 83 -6.61 0.47 -0.06
CA ALA A 83 -5.45 0.74 -0.91
C ALA A 83 -5.01 2.22 -0.85
N LYS A 84 -5.97 3.17 -0.86
CA LYS A 84 -5.66 4.60 -0.74
C LYS A 84 -5.17 4.95 0.67
N SER A 85 -5.78 4.40 1.72
CA SER A 85 -5.33 4.54 3.11
C SER A 85 -3.89 4.03 3.27
N ASN A 86 -3.56 2.86 2.71
CA ASN A 86 -2.20 2.32 2.75
C ASN A 86 -1.16 3.24 2.08
N LYS A 87 -1.54 3.94 1.00
CA LYS A 87 -0.67 4.95 0.40
C LYS A 87 -0.42 6.11 1.37
N VAL A 88 -1.48 6.63 2.00
CA VAL A 88 -1.38 7.69 3.02
C VAL A 88 -0.54 7.24 4.22
N VAL A 89 -0.71 6.00 4.71
CA VAL A 89 0.13 5.43 5.78
C VAL A 89 1.61 5.49 5.40
N ARG A 90 1.96 5.05 4.19
CA ARG A 90 3.36 5.08 3.72
C ARG A 90 3.91 6.49 3.63
N GLU A 91 3.10 7.45 3.17
CA GLU A 91 3.49 8.86 3.09
C GLU A 91 3.72 9.46 4.49
N ILE A 92 2.81 9.19 5.44
CA ILE A 92 2.98 9.60 6.85
C ILE A 92 4.23 8.96 7.45
N ASP A 93 4.40 7.65 7.30
CA ASP A 93 5.55 6.91 7.87
C ASP A 93 6.89 7.36 7.27
N ARG A 94 6.91 7.88 6.03
CA ARG A 94 8.10 8.50 5.45
C ARG A 94 8.41 9.86 6.08
N GLU A 95 7.39 10.66 6.33
CA GLU A 95 7.54 12.01 6.90
C GLU A 95 7.76 11.99 8.43
N ILE A 96 7.29 10.96 9.14
CA ILE A 96 7.19 10.94 10.61
C ILE A 96 8.49 11.19 11.35
N VAL A 97 9.61 10.63 10.88
CA VAL A 97 10.92 10.82 11.55
C VAL A 97 11.42 12.23 11.34
N TYR A 98 11.21 12.82 10.16
CA TYR A 98 11.59 14.19 9.86
C TYR A 98 10.73 15.19 10.65
N ALA A 99 9.40 14.99 10.63
CA ALA A 99 8.46 15.81 11.39
C ALA A 99 8.68 15.71 12.90
N GLY A 100 8.96 14.51 13.43
CA GLY A 100 9.30 14.29 14.83
C GLY A 100 10.59 15.00 15.24
N ARG A 101 11.63 14.95 14.40
CA ARG A 101 12.88 15.71 14.63
C ARG A 101 12.66 17.22 14.57
N PHE A 102 11.85 17.69 13.63
CA PHE A 102 11.50 19.11 13.52
C PHE A 102 10.80 19.61 14.78
N LEU A 103 9.77 18.89 15.25
CA LEU A 103 9.11 19.15 16.54
C LEU A 103 10.11 19.17 17.70
N LEU A 104 11.01 18.17 17.76
CA LEU A 104 12.00 18.08 18.83
C LEU A 104 12.95 19.28 18.87
N ILE A 105 13.40 19.74 17.69
CA ILE A 105 14.26 20.92 17.56
C ILE A 105 13.54 22.16 18.06
N GLU A 106 12.28 22.37 17.67
CA GLU A 106 11.49 23.52 18.11
C GLU A 106 11.22 23.51 19.61
N LEU A 107 10.80 22.35 20.15
CA LEU A 107 10.57 22.19 21.58
C LEU A 107 11.86 22.41 22.40
N SER A 108 12.98 21.90 21.90
CA SER A 108 14.30 22.09 22.53
C SER A 108 14.79 23.54 22.45
N ALA A 109 14.34 24.31 21.45
CA ALA A 109 14.56 25.75 21.34
C ALA A 109 13.61 26.57 22.23
N GLY A 110 12.73 25.93 23.00
CA GLY A 110 11.78 26.58 23.90
C GLY A 110 10.51 27.10 23.21
N ILE A 111 10.26 26.70 21.96
CA ILE A 111 9.01 27.04 21.27
C ILE A 111 7.86 26.26 21.94
N PRO A 112 6.72 26.91 22.26
CA PRO A 112 5.57 26.22 22.83
C PRO A 112 5.06 25.10 21.93
N LEU A 113 4.65 23.97 22.52
CA LEU A 113 4.18 22.79 21.79
C LEU A 113 3.09 23.08 20.75
N PHE A 114 2.15 23.96 21.08
CA PHE A 114 1.09 24.33 20.16
C PHE A 114 1.63 25.03 18.90
N ASP A 115 2.56 25.97 19.08
CA ASP A 115 3.21 26.67 17.97
C ASP A 115 4.08 25.70 17.16
N SER A 116 4.76 24.76 17.82
CA SER A 116 5.53 23.73 17.11
C SER A 116 4.64 22.82 16.26
N ILE A 117 3.49 22.38 16.81
CA ILE A 117 2.46 21.63 16.07
C ILE A 117 1.95 22.45 14.87
N ARG A 118 1.74 23.76 15.06
CA ARG A 118 1.35 24.67 13.98
C ARG A 118 2.42 24.73 12.90
N ASN A 119 3.69 24.86 13.24
CA ASN A 119 4.78 24.94 12.26
C ASN A 119 4.91 23.65 11.43
N VAL A 120 4.78 22.49 12.08
CA VAL A 120 4.79 21.18 11.38
C VAL A 120 3.62 21.04 10.42
N SER A 121 2.46 21.62 10.76
CA SER A 121 1.27 21.57 9.92
C SER A 121 1.47 22.21 8.54
N TYR A 122 2.37 23.20 8.45
CA TYR A 122 2.74 23.88 7.21
C TYR A 122 4.00 23.29 6.56
N ALA A 123 4.93 22.75 7.35
CA ALA A 123 6.20 22.24 6.85
C ALA A 123 6.10 20.91 6.09
N TYR A 124 5.10 20.07 6.39
CA TYR A 124 4.98 18.72 5.83
C TYR A 124 3.64 18.50 5.11
N PRO A 125 3.66 17.98 3.86
CA PRO A 125 2.44 17.90 3.05
C PRO A 125 1.47 16.81 3.50
N THR A 126 1.95 15.68 4.03
CA THR A 126 1.07 14.54 4.37
C THR A 126 0.73 14.53 5.85
N ILE A 127 1.73 14.42 6.72
CA ILE A 127 1.57 14.37 8.17
C ILE A 127 1.08 15.73 8.72
N GLY A 128 1.49 16.83 8.07
CA GLY A 128 1.08 18.18 8.45
C GLY A 128 -0.43 18.39 8.32
N ARG A 129 -1.13 17.68 7.42
CA ARG A 129 -2.62 17.72 7.35
C ARG A 129 -3.28 17.25 8.64
N TYR A 130 -2.69 16.27 9.33
CA TYR A 130 -3.23 15.79 10.60
C TYR A 130 -2.88 16.71 11.76
N PHE A 131 -1.67 17.29 11.77
CA PHE A 131 -1.34 18.35 12.72
C PHE A 131 -2.23 19.58 12.53
N LYS A 132 -2.56 19.94 11.28
CA LYS A 132 -3.51 21.02 10.98
C LYS A 132 -4.89 20.75 11.59
N LYS A 133 -5.39 19.51 11.53
CA LYS A 133 -6.65 19.13 12.21
C LYS A 133 -6.58 19.33 13.73
N ILE A 134 -5.40 19.24 14.35
CA ILE A 134 -5.21 19.58 15.78
C ILE A 134 -5.28 21.10 15.95
N VAL A 135 -4.53 21.86 15.15
CA VAL A 135 -4.49 23.34 15.19
C VAL A 135 -5.88 23.93 15.02
N ASP A 136 -6.59 23.55 13.96
CA ASP A 136 -7.92 24.08 13.63
C ASP A 136 -8.90 23.87 14.80
N LYS A 137 -8.88 22.69 15.46
CA LYS A 137 -9.74 22.41 16.61
C LYS A 137 -9.39 23.26 17.82
N VAL A 138 -8.10 23.44 18.11
CA VAL A 138 -7.66 24.28 19.22
C VAL A 138 -8.03 25.75 18.98
N GLU A 139 -7.87 26.24 17.74
CA GLU A 139 -8.31 27.59 17.36
C GLU A 139 -9.83 27.78 17.50
N THR A 140 -10.63 26.72 17.32
CA THR A 140 -12.08 26.76 17.60
C THR A 140 -12.44 26.68 19.09
N GLY A 141 -11.45 26.66 19.99
CA GLY A 141 -11.66 26.66 21.45
C GLY A 141 -11.62 25.27 22.11
N MET A 142 -11.28 24.21 21.36
CA MET A 142 -11.10 22.87 21.93
C MET A 142 -9.77 22.79 22.72
N PRO A 143 -9.73 22.16 23.90
CA PRO A 143 -8.47 21.86 24.59
C PRO A 143 -7.54 21.02 23.70
N ILE A 144 -6.26 21.39 23.66
CA ILE A 144 -5.22 20.70 22.84
C ILE A 144 -5.15 19.20 23.10
N GLU A 145 -5.33 18.77 24.35
CA GLU A 145 -5.34 17.36 24.72
C GLU A 145 -6.50 16.59 24.07
N GLN A 146 -7.68 17.21 24.01
CA GLN A 146 -8.86 16.63 23.35
C GLN A 146 -8.66 16.62 21.83
N ALA A 147 -8.12 17.69 21.26
CA ALA A 147 -7.82 17.78 19.83
C ALA A 147 -6.82 16.70 19.39
N ILE A 148 -5.74 16.48 20.16
CA ILE A 148 -4.78 15.40 19.92
C ILE A 148 -5.48 14.04 20.02
N ASN A 149 -6.30 13.81 21.05
CA ASN A 149 -7.01 12.54 21.24
C ASN A 149 -7.94 12.21 20.06
N GLU A 150 -8.67 13.18 19.52
CA GLU A 150 -9.49 12.95 18.32
C GLU A 150 -8.64 12.64 17.08
N VAL A 151 -7.44 13.20 16.96
CA VAL A 151 -6.54 12.88 15.84
C VAL A 151 -5.92 11.49 15.97
N ILE A 152 -5.66 11.03 17.20
CA ILE A 152 -5.21 9.65 17.51
C ILE A 152 -6.23 8.61 17.01
N GLU A 153 -7.53 8.89 17.14
CA GLU A 153 -8.59 7.97 16.72
C GLU A 153 -8.73 7.84 15.19
N ILE A 154 -8.38 8.89 14.45
CA ILE A 154 -8.60 8.95 12.99
C ILE A 154 -7.32 8.73 12.16
N THR A 155 -6.14 8.78 12.78
CA THR A 155 -4.88 8.57 12.04
C THR A 155 -4.76 7.14 11.52
N PRO A 156 -4.38 6.95 10.24
CA PRO A 156 -4.17 5.62 9.67
C PRO A 156 -2.82 5.00 10.06
N SER A 157 -1.80 5.82 10.38
CA SER A 157 -0.47 5.32 10.73
C SER A 157 -0.40 4.99 12.23
N ASP A 158 -0.04 3.74 12.53
CA ASP A 158 0.21 3.29 13.91
C ASP A 158 1.41 4.00 14.53
N ASN A 159 2.46 4.28 13.76
CA ASN A 159 3.62 5.02 14.25
C ASN A 159 3.24 6.46 14.61
N PHE A 160 2.45 7.10 13.77
CA PHE A 160 1.98 8.46 14.06
C PHE A 160 1.04 8.48 15.25
N ARG A 161 0.19 7.44 15.40
CA ARG A 161 -0.63 7.24 16.60
C ARG A 161 0.23 7.15 17.85
N LYS A 162 1.32 6.38 17.83
CA LYS A 162 2.27 6.30 18.96
C LYS A 162 2.88 7.66 19.30
N VAL A 163 3.31 8.43 18.30
CA VAL A 163 3.88 9.78 18.51
C VAL A 163 2.88 10.69 19.23
N LEU A 164 1.67 10.82 18.69
CA LEU A 164 0.62 11.66 19.29
C LEU A 164 0.24 11.19 20.70
N PHE A 165 0.18 9.87 20.93
CA PHE A 165 -0.10 9.30 22.24
C PHE A 165 0.99 9.63 23.27
N GLN A 166 2.26 9.60 22.87
CA GLN A 166 3.37 9.99 23.75
C GLN A 166 3.33 11.48 24.10
N ILE A 167 3.03 12.34 23.11
CA ILE A 167 2.82 13.78 23.37
C ILE A 167 1.68 13.98 24.38
N LEU A 168 0.53 13.36 24.13
CA LEU A 168 -0.65 13.47 25.00
C LEU A 168 -0.38 12.99 26.43
N ASN A 169 0.32 11.87 26.58
CA ASN A 169 0.65 11.33 27.90
C ASN A 169 1.61 12.22 28.67
N SER A 170 2.65 12.75 28.03
CA SER A 170 3.56 13.71 28.67
C SER A 170 2.83 14.96 29.13
N MET A 171 1.91 15.50 28.33
CA MET A 171 1.08 16.63 28.75
C MET A 171 0.24 16.32 29.99
N LYS A 172 -0.50 15.20 29.97
CA LYS A 172 -1.37 14.79 31.08
C LYS A 172 -0.63 14.50 32.39
N THR A 173 0.61 14.03 32.29
CA THR A 173 1.45 13.69 33.45
C THR A 173 2.34 14.83 33.91
N GLY A 174 2.33 15.98 33.20
CA GLY A 174 3.26 17.09 33.46
C GLY A 174 4.72 16.75 33.15
N GLY A 175 4.96 15.71 32.34
CA GLY A 175 6.28 15.27 31.93
C GLY A 175 6.86 16.13 30.79
N ASP A 176 8.15 15.95 30.54
CA ASP A 176 8.85 16.61 29.43
C ASP A 176 8.44 15.99 28.08
N VAL A 177 7.66 16.76 27.30
CA VAL A 177 7.20 16.36 25.96
C VAL A 177 8.38 16.13 25.01
N SER A 178 9.45 16.90 25.14
CA SER A 178 10.63 16.79 24.27
C SER A 178 11.31 15.43 24.47
N LYS A 179 11.51 15.01 25.72
CA LYS A 179 12.12 13.69 26.02
C LYS A 179 11.25 12.53 25.55
N ALA A 180 9.94 12.61 25.73
CA ALA A 180 9.03 11.58 25.25
C ALA A 180 9.02 11.50 23.72
N LEU A 181 9.02 12.66 23.05
CA LEU A 181 9.08 12.76 21.60
C LEU A 181 10.42 12.25 21.04
N GLU A 182 11.54 12.56 21.69
CA GLU A 182 12.87 12.07 21.34
C GLU A 182 12.89 10.54 21.39
N SER A 183 12.47 9.96 22.52
CA SER A 183 12.44 8.51 22.72
C SER A 183 11.61 7.78 21.66
N ILE A 184 10.39 8.26 21.37
CA ILE A 184 9.54 7.60 20.36
C ILE A 184 10.05 7.82 18.93
N THR A 185 10.64 8.97 18.63
CA THR A 185 11.20 9.26 17.31
C THR A 185 12.43 8.40 17.05
N GLU A 186 13.31 8.23 18.05
CA GLU A 186 14.45 7.31 17.97
C GLU A 186 14.00 5.87 17.80
N GLN A 187 12.99 5.43 18.55
CA GLN A 187 12.43 4.10 18.42
C GLN A 187 11.92 3.85 16.98
N ILE A 188 11.10 4.77 16.44
CA ILE A 188 10.57 4.64 15.08
C ILE A 188 11.71 4.66 14.05
N SER A 189 12.69 5.54 14.21
CA SER A 189 13.87 5.59 13.33
C SER A 189 14.64 4.26 13.35
N LYS A 190 14.82 3.64 14.53
CA LYS A 190 15.48 2.35 14.67
C LYS A 190 14.66 1.22 14.04
N GLU A 191 13.35 1.22 14.22
CA GLU A 191 12.43 0.27 13.56
C GLU A 191 12.52 0.39 12.02
N GLN A 192 12.58 1.60 11.48
CA GLN A 192 12.76 1.82 10.04
C GLN A 192 14.11 1.29 9.54
N LEU A 193 15.20 1.54 10.27
CA LEU A 193 16.52 1.00 9.94
C LEU A 193 16.55 -0.53 9.98
N ILE A 194 15.87 -1.15 10.95
CA ILE A 194 15.74 -2.61 11.02
C ILE A 194 14.99 -3.13 9.79
N LYS A 195 13.86 -2.53 9.42
CA LYS A 195 13.09 -2.91 8.22
C LYS A 195 13.94 -2.81 6.93
N ILE A 196 14.74 -1.74 6.79
CA ILE A 196 15.67 -1.58 5.66
C ILE A 196 16.71 -2.70 5.65
N LYS A 197 17.31 -3.01 6.80
CA LYS A 197 18.30 -4.10 6.93
C LYS A 197 17.69 -5.47 6.64
N GLU A 198 16.50 -5.75 7.15
CA GLU A 198 15.77 -6.99 6.89
C GLU A 198 15.40 -7.13 5.40
N TYR A 199 14.99 -6.04 4.77
CA TYR A 199 14.73 -6.01 3.33
C TYR A 199 16.01 -6.35 2.54
N GLY A 200 17.14 -5.73 2.87
CA GLY A 200 18.44 -6.05 2.26
C GLY A 200 18.83 -7.51 2.46
N LYS A 201 18.60 -8.07 3.65
CA LYS A 201 18.83 -9.50 3.94
C LYS A 201 17.94 -10.43 3.12
N LYS A 202 16.67 -10.07 2.88
CA LYS A 202 15.74 -10.85 2.05
C LYS A 202 16.08 -10.80 0.56
N LEU A 203 16.69 -9.71 0.10
CA LEU A 203 17.10 -9.57 -1.30
C LEU A 203 18.24 -10.53 -1.67
N ASN A 204 19.16 -10.81 -0.74
CA ASN A 204 20.34 -11.61 -1.04
C ASN A 204 20.01 -13.07 -1.46
N PRO A 205 19.16 -13.83 -0.74
CA PRO A 205 18.70 -15.14 -1.21
C PRO A 205 17.90 -15.07 -2.53
N MET A 206 17.10 -14.02 -2.75
CA MET A 206 16.34 -13.87 -4.00
C MET A 206 17.27 -13.75 -5.21
N VAL A 207 18.38 -13.01 -5.07
CA VAL A 207 19.42 -12.92 -6.11
C VAL A 207 20.11 -14.26 -6.31
N LEU A 208 20.40 -15.01 -5.24
CA LEU A 208 20.98 -16.34 -5.34
C LEU A 208 20.05 -17.32 -6.10
N PHE A 209 18.75 -17.33 -5.78
CA PHE A 209 17.78 -18.16 -6.50
C PHE A 209 17.64 -17.76 -7.97
N TYR A 210 17.71 -16.47 -8.28
CA TYR A 210 17.77 -15.99 -9.67
C TYR A 210 18.99 -16.55 -10.41
N LEU A 211 20.19 -16.42 -9.83
CA LEU A 211 21.40 -16.94 -10.45
C LEU A 211 21.32 -18.46 -10.66
N LEU A 212 20.82 -19.21 -9.67
CA LEU A 212 20.68 -20.66 -9.77
C LEU A 212 19.64 -21.07 -10.82
N ILE A 213 18.40 -20.62 -10.70
CA ILE A 213 17.26 -21.14 -11.49
C ILE A 213 17.16 -20.49 -12.86
N ALA A 214 17.42 -19.19 -12.98
CA ALA A 214 17.24 -18.46 -14.23
C ALA A 214 18.49 -18.46 -15.10
N VAL A 215 19.70 -18.59 -14.52
CA VAL A 215 20.96 -18.51 -15.26
C VAL A 215 21.70 -19.86 -15.30
N ILE A 216 22.05 -20.43 -14.15
CA ILE A 216 22.92 -21.61 -14.05
C ILE A 216 22.19 -22.88 -14.53
N LEU A 217 21.00 -23.18 -14.02
CA LEU A 217 20.22 -24.37 -14.39
C LEU A 217 19.93 -24.44 -15.90
N PRO A 218 19.46 -23.36 -16.55
CA PRO A 218 19.21 -23.36 -17.99
C PRO A 218 20.50 -23.52 -18.79
N SER A 219 21.59 -22.85 -18.38
CA SER A 219 22.89 -22.98 -19.04
C SER A 219 23.42 -24.41 -18.96
N LEU A 220 23.44 -25.01 -17.76
CA LEU A 220 23.86 -26.40 -17.58
C LEU A 220 22.92 -27.38 -18.29
N GLY A 221 21.61 -27.13 -18.26
CA GLY A 221 20.61 -27.93 -18.94
C GLY A 221 20.86 -27.97 -20.45
N VAL A 222 21.10 -26.82 -21.08
CA VAL A 222 21.44 -26.74 -22.52
C VAL A 222 22.76 -27.47 -22.80
N THR A 223 23.79 -27.29 -21.98
CA THR A 223 25.07 -27.98 -22.16
C THR A 223 24.93 -29.50 -22.04
N ILE A 224 24.22 -30.01 -21.02
CA ILE A 224 23.99 -31.44 -20.83
C ILE A 224 23.15 -32.01 -21.97
N LEU A 225 22.07 -31.32 -22.38
CA LEU A 225 21.26 -31.73 -23.54
C LEU A 225 22.08 -31.79 -24.82
N SER A 226 22.98 -30.82 -25.04
CA SER A 226 23.89 -30.82 -26.18
C SER A 226 24.86 -32.00 -26.14
N LEU A 227 25.42 -32.34 -24.97
CA LEU A 227 26.30 -33.49 -24.82
C LEU A 227 25.53 -34.81 -25.03
N MET A 228 24.35 -34.95 -24.44
CA MET A 228 23.51 -36.14 -24.60
C MET A 228 23.06 -36.35 -26.05
N SER A 229 22.75 -35.27 -26.77
CA SER A 229 22.42 -35.31 -28.20
C SER A 229 23.54 -35.98 -29.01
N THR A 230 24.80 -35.66 -28.71
CA THR A 230 25.98 -36.28 -29.35
C THR A 230 26.08 -37.78 -29.06
N PHE A 231 25.77 -38.23 -27.84
CA PHE A 231 25.86 -39.66 -27.47
C PHE A 231 24.66 -40.51 -27.90
N THR A 232 23.48 -39.92 -27.95
CA THR A 232 22.21 -40.63 -28.25
C THR A 232 21.85 -40.59 -29.74
N GLY A 233 22.57 -39.81 -30.55
CA GLY A 233 22.25 -39.62 -31.96
C GLY A 233 20.99 -38.77 -32.21
N LEU A 234 20.42 -38.17 -31.17
CA LEU A 234 19.32 -37.21 -31.30
C LEU A 234 19.83 -35.96 -32.02
N THR A 235 19.34 -35.68 -33.22
CA THR A 235 19.68 -34.46 -33.95
C THR A 235 18.88 -33.28 -33.37
N LEU A 236 19.55 -32.39 -32.66
CA LEU A 236 18.96 -31.13 -32.23
C LEU A 236 18.85 -30.20 -33.45
N SER A 237 17.66 -30.17 -34.06
CA SER A 237 17.33 -29.18 -35.09
C SER A 237 17.53 -27.76 -34.57
N LEU A 238 17.96 -26.84 -35.47
CA LEU A 238 18.07 -25.41 -35.19
C LEU A 238 16.75 -24.83 -34.64
N SER A 239 15.60 -25.34 -35.09
CA SER A 239 14.27 -24.94 -34.58
C SER A 239 14.11 -25.24 -33.08
N ASN A 240 14.64 -26.38 -32.62
CA ASN A 240 14.50 -26.82 -31.23
C ASN A 240 15.42 -26.01 -30.33
N LEU A 241 16.64 -25.69 -30.78
CA LEU A 241 17.58 -24.84 -30.05
C LEU A 241 17.04 -23.40 -29.90
N ILE A 242 16.46 -22.84 -30.97
CA ILE A 242 15.82 -21.52 -30.93
C ILE A 242 14.61 -21.54 -29.98
N GLY A 243 13.79 -22.59 -30.03
CA GLY A 243 12.63 -22.75 -29.14
C GLY A 243 13.02 -22.84 -27.66
N ILE A 244 14.04 -23.63 -27.34
CA ILE A 244 14.57 -23.76 -25.97
C ILE A 244 15.16 -22.42 -25.50
N ASN A 245 15.97 -21.75 -26.32
CA ASN A 245 16.56 -20.46 -25.96
C ASN A 245 15.49 -19.38 -25.75
N PHE A 246 14.45 -19.37 -26.58
CA PHE A 246 13.31 -18.47 -26.40
C PHE A 246 12.57 -18.74 -25.09
N ALA A 247 12.30 -20.01 -24.76
CA ALA A 247 11.66 -20.39 -23.50
C ALA A 247 12.50 -19.97 -22.27
N ILE A 248 13.81 -20.15 -22.34
CA ILE A 248 14.75 -19.70 -21.29
C ILE A 248 14.72 -18.18 -21.16
N GLY A 249 14.72 -17.45 -22.28
CA GLY A 249 14.62 -15.99 -22.30
C GLY A 249 13.33 -15.47 -21.64
N VAL A 250 12.19 -16.12 -21.93
CA VAL A 250 10.90 -15.79 -21.28
C VAL A 250 10.95 -16.07 -19.77
N LEU A 251 11.56 -17.18 -19.35
CA LEU A 251 11.72 -17.52 -17.94
C LEU A 251 12.62 -16.49 -17.24
N GLN A 252 13.77 -16.14 -17.81
CA GLN A 252 14.69 -15.12 -17.29
C GLN A 252 14.00 -13.75 -17.16
N PHE A 253 13.27 -13.33 -18.19
CA PHE A 253 12.52 -12.08 -18.18
C PHE A 253 11.43 -12.07 -17.09
N SER A 254 10.73 -13.20 -16.91
CA SER A 254 9.70 -13.35 -15.87
C SER A 254 10.30 -13.22 -14.47
N PHE A 255 11.43 -13.87 -14.20
CA PHE A 255 12.14 -13.75 -12.94
C PHE A 255 12.69 -12.34 -12.69
N LEU A 256 13.25 -11.70 -13.72
CA LEU A 256 13.70 -10.30 -13.63
C LEU A 256 12.54 -9.34 -13.34
N SER A 257 11.37 -9.57 -13.94
CA SER A 257 10.17 -8.76 -13.68
C SER A 257 9.69 -8.90 -12.23
N ILE A 258 9.72 -10.11 -11.68
CA ILE A 258 9.37 -10.36 -10.27
C ILE A 258 10.35 -9.61 -9.34
N ILE A 259 11.66 -9.75 -9.56
CA ILE A 259 12.68 -9.08 -8.73
C ILE A 259 12.66 -7.56 -8.89
N GLY A 260 12.45 -7.07 -10.11
CA GLY A 260 12.31 -5.65 -10.40
C GLY A 260 11.13 -5.02 -9.67
N ASN A 261 10.02 -5.75 -9.53
CA ASN A 261 8.87 -5.31 -8.76
C ASN A 261 9.11 -5.36 -7.24
N LEU A 262 9.92 -6.29 -6.75
CA LEU A 262 10.33 -6.33 -5.34
C LEU A 262 11.15 -5.08 -4.95
N ARG A 263 11.96 -4.53 -5.85
CA ARG A 263 12.78 -3.32 -5.64
C ARG A 263 11.97 -2.02 -5.50
N LYS A 264 10.77 -1.95 -6.09
CA LYS A 264 9.92 -0.74 -6.12
C LYS A 264 9.02 -0.55 -4.88
N GLY A 265 9.12 -1.44 -3.89
CA GLY A 265 8.31 -1.41 -2.67
C GLY A 265 8.76 -0.41 -1.60
N VAL A 266 9.84 0.35 -1.84
CA VAL A 266 10.38 1.36 -0.92
C VAL A 266 10.24 2.75 -1.51
#